data_AF-A0A7K2D4R1-F1
#
_entry.id   AF-A0A7K2D4R1-F1
#
_cell.length_a   1.000
_cell.length_b   1.000
_cell.length_c   1.000
_cell.angle_alpha   90.00
_cell.angle_beta   90.00
_cell.angle_gamma   90.00
#
_symmetry.space_group_name_H-M   'P 1'
#
loop_
_entity.id
_entity.type
_entity.pdbx_description
1 polymer ?
#
loop_
_entity_poly.entity_id
_entity_poly.type
_entity_poly.pdbx_seq_one_letter_code
_entity_poly.pdbx_strand_id
1 'polypeptide(L)'
;MRIFRGRALVAVLLTFGLLAAACGDDEEPATTPAPVDDGAEAEAAQAEAEAAEEEAAAEEEMALPGEGVTVTMARGNWKETNFQNYVVQLLLEELGYEVTDPEEIAPATFYPALAQGDYDLWASSWPLNHTPLLEGESPDGGTFGDRVQYIGTMMASGALQGLLVDIPSVEQFGFTTLGELLDNADAVAHFDTDGDGKADLNGCDDGWGCQKVMNDTIAKNGWDDRIAQVSATHAALFAESQASFETGGPVLQYVWTPTAFVGKLVPGRDVLWLAIEPDQALEGQEGVSAVGDACTNDPCTTMFTPSDIVVTANNDFLAANPAAASLLANFEIDPLAVAVQAVAIDAGANPNDDMVAAAAEWIAANRDIIDPWIAAALAAA
;
A
#
# COMPACT_ATOMS: atom_id res chain seq x y z
N MET A 1 19.73 -36.62 15.23
CA MET A 1 20.89 -36.75 16.13
C MET A 1 22.15 -36.20 15.44
N ARG A 2 22.48 -34.93 15.67
CA ARG A 2 23.80 -34.30 15.44
C ARG A 2 23.86 -33.03 16.31
N ILE A 3 25.05 -32.73 16.82
CA ILE A 3 25.32 -32.08 18.12
C ILE A 3 25.60 -30.57 17.99
N PHE A 4 25.12 -29.83 18.99
CA PHE A 4 25.45 -28.49 19.51
C PHE A 4 26.83 -27.88 19.22
N ARG A 5 26.84 -26.53 19.11
CA ARG A 5 27.72 -25.51 19.75
C ARG A 5 27.53 -24.16 19.01
N GLY A 6 27.42 -22.97 19.59
CA GLY A 6 27.48 -22.44 20.94
C GLY A 6 27.59 -20.90 20.81
N ARG A 7 26.77 -20.15 21.55
CA ARG A 7 26.68 -18.67 21.57
C ARG A 7 27.92 -18.01 22.18
N ALA A 8 28.21 -16.78 21.77
CA ALA A 8 28.96 -15.82 22.59
C ALA A 8 28.38 -14.39 22.42
N LEU A 9 27.69 -13.92 23.47
CA LEU A 9 27.40 -12.51 23.74
C LEU A 9 28.69 -11.80 24.17
N VAL A 10 28.87 -10.54 23.75
CA VAL A 10 29.80 -9.61 24.40
C VAL A 10 29.00 -8.41 24.87
N ALA A 11 28.89 -8.27 26.19
CA ALA A 11 28.48 -7.07 26.89
C ALA A 11 29.71 -6.53 27.62
N VAL A 12 30.00 -5.23 27.51
CA VAL A 12 31.02 -4.57 28.34
C VAL A 12 30.42 -3.28 28.91
N LEU A 13 30.64 -3.16 30.22
CA LEU A 13 30.07 -2.24 31.19
C LEU A 13 30.69 -0.84 31.18
N LEU A 14 29.84 0.11 31.57
CA LEU A 14 30.13 1.46 32.06
C LEU A 14 31.12 1.49 33.23
N THR A 15 32.00 2.50 33.25
CA THR A 15 32.59 3.03 34.49
C THR A 15 32.60 4.56 34.46
N PHE A 16 31.93 5.12 35.47
CA PHE A 16 31.90 6.51 35.89
C PHE A 16 33.22 6.95 36.53
N GLY A 17 33.58 8.23 36.38
CA GLY A 17 34.62 8.89 37.18
C GLY A 17 34.37 10.40 37.27
N LEU A 18 33.69 10.84 38.32
CA LEU A 18 33.58 12.23 38.76
C LEU A 18 34.80 12.59 39.64
N LEU A 19 35.35 13.79 39.49
CA LEU A 19 36.05 14.52 40.57
C LEU A 19 35.98 16.03 40.30
N ALA A 20 35.67 16.77 41.36
CA ALA A 20 35.28 18.18 41.37
C ALA A 20 36.38 19.11 41.90
N ALA A 21 36.28 20.38 41.48
CA ALA A 21 36.56 21.65 42.17
C ALA A 21 37.99 22.07 42.56
N ALA A 22 38.41 23.24 42.08
CA ALA A 22 38.96 24.33 42.91
C ALA A 22 38.91 25.69 42.16
N CYS A 23 38.38 26.72 42.81
CA CYS A 23 38.51 28.14 42.46
C CYS A 23 39.83 28.71 43.02
N GLY A 24 40.32 29.80 42.41
CA GLY A 24 41.35 30.67 42.98
C GLY A 24 41.59 31.90 42.11
N ASP A 25 41.11 33.06 42.58
CA ASP A 25 41.42 34.40 42.09
C ASP A 25 42.89 34.80 42.41
N ASP A 26 43.52 35.65 41.59
CA ASP A 26 44.33 36.78 42.07
C ASP A 26 44.85 37.70 40.94
N GLU A 27 45.05 38.96 41.35
CA GLU A 27 45.27 40.24 40.66
C GLU A 27 46.41 40.41 39.62
N GLU A 28 46.17 41.42 38.78
CA GLU A 28 46.96 42.14 37.75
C GLU A 28 48.42 42.57 38.14
N PRO A 29 49.30 42.91 37.16
CA PRO A 29 49.38 44.32 36.73
C PRO A 29 49.64 44.57 35.23
N ALA A 30 49.12 45.73 34.82
CA ALA A 30 49.19 46.34 33.51
C ALA A 30 50.63 46.59 32.97
N THR A 31 50.78 46.36 31.67
CA THR A 31 51.80 47.01 30.84
C THR A 31 51.17 47.56 29.57
N THR A 32 51.30 48.87 29.39
CA THR A 32 50.83 49.67 28.26
C THR A 32 51.55 49.30 26.96
N PRO A 33 50.86 49.09 25.82
CA PRO A 33 51.48 49.17 24.51
C PRO A 33 51.24 50.55 23.85
N ALA A 34 52.21 50.92 23.03
CA ALA A 34 52.26 52.13 22.20
C ALA A 34 51.23 52.09 21.05
N PRO A 35 50.91 53.23 20.40
CA PRO A 35 49.83 53.30 19.42
C PRO A 35 50.24 52.58 18.13
N VAL A 36 49.38 51.67 17.67
CA VAL A 36 49.48 51.04 16.36
C VAL A 36 48.40 51.61 15.45
N ASP A 37 48.75 51.70 14.19
CA ASP A 37 48.11 52.39 13.08
C ASP A 37 46.71 51.82 12.74
N ASP A 38 45.66 52.59 13.01
CA ASP A 38 44.22 52.25 12.86
C ASP A 38 43.75 52.01 11.40
N GLY A 39 44.67 51.99 10.42
CA GLY A 39 44.32 51.85 9.00
C GLY A 39 44.12 50.41 8.53
N ALA A 40 44.87 49.45 9.07
CA ALA A 40 44.91 48.09 8.54
C ALA A 40 43.88 47.13 9.19
N GLU A 41 43.50 47.37 10.45
CA GLU A 41 42.48 46.57 11.14
C GLU A 41 41.06 46.90 10.64
N ALA A 42 40.83 48.13 10.17
CA ALA A 42 39.56 48.55 9.60
C ALA A 42 39.30 47.94 8.21
N GLU A 43 40.32 47.84 7.34
CA GLU A 43 40.18 47.20 6.02
C GLU A 43 40.03 45.67 6.13
N ALA A 44 40.68 45.02 7.09
CA ALA A 44 40.52 43.59 7.34
C ALA A 44 39.14 43.24 7.93
N ALA A 45 38.63 44.05 8.87
CA ALA A 45 37.30 43.88 9.44
C ALA A 45 36.18 44.15 8.42
N GLN A 46 36.41 45.06 7.47
CA GLN A 46 35.46 45.34 6.40
C GLN A 46 35.44 44.23 5.34
N ALA A 47 36.60 43.62 5.03
CA ALA A 47 36.68 42.45 4.15
C ALA A 47 36.09 41.18 4.79
N GLU A 48 36.25 40.98 6.10
CA GLU A 48 35.60 39.88 6.84
C GLU A 48 34.08 40.10 6.98
N ALA A 49 33.62 41.35 7.11
CA ALA A 49 32.20 41.68 7.14
C ALA A 49 31.54 41.55 5.76
N GLU A 50 32.21 41.97 4.68
CA GLU A 50 31.72 41.78 3.31
C GLU A 50 31.75 40.30 2.91
N ALA A 51 32.76 39.53 3.32
CA ALA A 51 32.79 38.08 3.11
C ALA A 51 31.70 37.36 3.92
N ALA A 52 31.39 37.81 5.14
CA ALA A 52 30.28 37.28 5.93
C ALA A 52 28.90 37.71 5.41
N GLU A 53 28.76 38.88 4.77
CA GLU A 53 27.56 39.29 4.05
C GLU A 53 27.39 38.52 2.73
N GLU A 54 28.50 38.15 2.06
CA GLU A 54 28.49 37.32 0.85
C GLU A 54 28.26 35.83 1.16
N GLU A 55 28.71 35.32 2.31
CA GLU A 55 28.39 33.98 2.83
C GLU A 55 26.96 33.89 3.39
N ALA A 56 26.43 34.98 3.96
CA ALA A 56 25.03 35.07 4.43
C ALA A 56 24.02 35.31 3.29
N ALA A 57 24.48 35.69 2.09
CA ALA A 57 23.64 35.90 0.90
C ALA A 57 23.49 34.63 0.03
N ALA A 58 24.00 33.48 0.46
CA ALA A 58 23.97 32.22 -0.29
C ALA A 58 23.34 31.02 0.46
N GLU A 59 22.57 31.27 1.52
CA GLU A 59 21.49 30.38 1.95
C GLU A 59 20.15 31.02 1.52
N GLU A 60 19.92 31.15 0.21
CA GLU A 60 18.53 31.02 -0.25
C GLU A 60 18.15 29.59 0.11
N GLU A 61 17.38 29.44 1.19
CA GLU A 61 16.61 28.23 1.48
C GLU A 61 15.84 27.93 0.19
N MET A 62 16.39 27.04 -0.64
CA MET A 62 15.81 26.73 -1.93
C MET A 62 14.42 26.20 -1.65
N ALA A 63 13.41 26.97 -2.05
CA ALA A 63 12.02 26.59 -1.90
C ALA A 63 11.85 25.14 -2.37
N LEU A 64 11.32 24.29 -1.50
CA LEU A 64 11.09 22.90 -1.86
C LEU A 64 10.11 22.84 -3.04
N PRO A 65 10.22 21.84 -3.93
CA PRO A 65 9.46 21.82 -5.19
C PRO A 65 7.94 21.78 -5.01
N GLY A 66 7.45 21.35 -3.85
CA GLY A 66 6.03 21.33 -3.51
C GLY A 66 5.50 22.58 -2.81
N GLU A 67 6.34 23.58 -2.50
CA GLU A 67 5.90 24.74 -1.72
C GLU A 67 4.74 25.49 -2.40
N GLY A 68 3.64 25.65 -1.66
CA GLY A 68 2.43 26.31 -2.15
C GLY A 68 1.56 25.45 -3.07
N VAL A 69 1.88 24.17 -3.23
CA VAL A 69 1.08 23.19 -3.97
C VAL A 69 0.37 22.26 -3.01
N THR A 70 -0.97 22.22 -3.11
CA THR A 70 -1.80 21.24 -2.39
C THR A 70 -1.99 20.00 -3.25
N VAL A 71 -1.83 18.81 -2.66
CA VAL A 71 -2.09 17.51 -3.28
C VAL A 71 -3.31 16.88 -2.62
N THR A 72 -4.34 16.61 -3.43
CA THR A 72 -5.58 15.97 -3.01
C THR A 72 -5.48 14.47 -3.23
N MET A 73 -5.20 13.72 -2.16
CA MET A 73 -5.08 12.27 -2.20
C MET A 73 -6.39 11.56 -1.87
N ALA A 74 -6.59 10.40 -2.48
CA ALA A 74 -7.60 9.43 -2.06
C ALA A 74 -6.94 8.12 -1.59
N ARG A 75 -7.73 7.25 -0.98
CA ARG A 75 -7.36 5.86 -0.66
C ARG A 75 -8.55 4.93 -0.81
N GLY A 76 -8.26 3.63 -0.93
CA GLY A 76 -9.32 2.63 -0.98
C GLY A 76 -10.10 2.57 0.33
N ASN A 77 -11.39 2.22 0.24
CA ASN A 77 -12.26 1.99 1.40
C ASN A 77 -12.01 0.63 2.11
N TRP A 78 -10.91 -0.05 1.80
CA TRP A 78 -10.37 -1.22 2.49
C TRP A 78 -9.30 -0.77 3.51
N LYS A 79 -9.75 -0.43 4.72
CA LYS A 79 -8.93 0.32 5.70
C LYS A 79 -7.67 -0.41 6.13
N GLU A 80 -7.69 -1.73 6.13
CA GLU A 80 -6.65 -2.59 6.67
C GLU A 80 -5.35 -2.50 5.87
N THR A 81 -5.38 -2.07 4.61
CA THR A 81 -4.21 -2.09 3.72
C THR A 81 -3.97 -0.72 3.08
N ASN A 82 -4.13 0.35 3.86
CA ASN A 82 -3.92 1.73 3.42
C ASN A 82 -2.54 2.30 3.78
N PHE A 83 -1.67 1.51 4.44
CA PHE A 83 -0.36 1.93 4.94
C PHE A 83 0.50 2.70 3.93
N GLN A 84 0.59 2.17 2.71
CA GLN A 84 1.37 2.76 1.63
C GLN A 84 0.89 4.16 1.23
N ASN A 85 -0.40 4.49 1.39
CA ASN A 85 -0.91 5.83 1.09
C ASN A 85 -0.33 6.86 2.08
N TYR A 86 -0.20 6.49 3.36
CA TYR A 86 0.42 7.34 4.37
C TYR A 86 1.92 7.49 4.18
N VAL A 87 2.60 6.44 3.69
CA VAL A 87 4.02 6.57 3.30
C VAL A 87 4.16 7.57 2.14
N VAL A 88 3.35 7.44 1.08
CA VAL A 88 3.38 8.38 -0.06
C VAL A 88 3.06 9.80 0.37
N GLN A 89 2.06 9.99 1.24
CA GLN A 89 1.71 11.29 1.81
C GLN A 89 2.92 11.94 2.49
N LEU A 90 3.56 11.25 3.44
CA LEU A 90 4.69 11.80 4.20
C LEU A 90 5.90 12.11 3.30
N LEU A 91 6.14 11.31 2.26
CA LEU A 91 7.24 11.56 1.31
C LEU A 91 6.96 12.76 0.40
N LEU A 92 5.70 13.01 0.02
CA LEU A 92 5.31 14.24 -0.68
C LEU A 92 5.44 15.46 0.25
N GLU A 93 5.06 15.34 1.52
CA GLU A 93 5.25 16.41 2.50
C GLU A 93 6.73 16.76 2.69
N GLU A 94 7.64 15.77 2.64
CA GLU A 94 9.10 16.01 2.67
C GLU A 94 9.61 16.82 1.46
N LEU A 95 8.91 16.74 0.32
CA LEU A 95 9.17 17.56 -0.87
C LEU A 95 8.47 18.93 -0.82
N GLY A 96 7.83 19.29 0.30
CA GLY A 96 7.21 20.59 0.55
C GLY A 96 5.74 20.71 0.14
N TYR A 97 5.11 19.63 -0.33
CA TYR A 97 3.68 19.64 -0.69
C TYR A 97 2.79 19.69 0.56
N GLU A 98 1.65 20.40 0.47
CA GLU A 98 0.56 20.26 1.44
C GLU A 98 -0.35 19.12 0.98
N VAL A 99 -0.37 18.00 1.71
CA VAL A 99 -1.16 16.83 1.31
C VAL A 99 -2.42 16.72 2.17
N THR A 100 -3.58 16.54 1.54
CA THR A 100 -4.84 16.33 2.27
C THR A 100 -4.86 14.97 2.96
N ASP A 101 -5.55 14.84 4.10
CA ASP A 101 -5.84 13.52 4.67
C ASP A 101 -6.63 12.69 3.63
N PRO A 102 -6.13 11.51 3.19
CA PRO A 102 -6.74 10.81 2.07
C PRO A 102 -8.17 10.33 2.36
N GLU A 103 -9.11 10.73 1.52
CA GLU A 103 -10.51 10.30 1.62
C GLU A 103 -10.68 8.84 1.17
N GLU A 104 -11.54 8.09 1.87
CA GLU A 104 -11.88 6.71 1.49
C GLU A 104 -12.91 6.69 0.37
N ILE A 105 -12.60 5.98 -0.71
CA ILE A 105 -13.46 5.95 -1.90
C ILE A 105 -13.35 4.61 -2.64
N ALA A 106 -14.46 4.18 -3.24
CA ALA A 106 -14.48 2.98 -4.09
C ALA A 106 -13.88 3.27 -5.48
N PRO A 107 -13.20 2.30 -6.12
CA PRO A 107 -12.56 2.47 -7.42
C PRO A 107 -13.50 3.02 -8.51
N ALA A 108 -14.73 2.51 -8.58
CA ALA A 108 -15.71 2.95 -9.58
C ALA A 108 -16.13 4.43 -9.45
N THR A 109 -15.96 5.03 -8.27
CA THR A 109 -16.17 6.47 -8.05
C THR A 109 -14.87 7.25 -8.18
N PHE A 110 -13.75 6.67 -7.74
CA PHE A 110 -12.44 7.30 -7.75
C PHE A 110 -11.94 7.60 -9.16
N TYR A 111 -11.93 6.63 -10.09
CA TYR A 111 -11.31 6.85 -11.40
C TYR A 111 -11.97 7.96 -12.24
N PRO A 112 -13.31 8.08 -12.29
CA PRO A 112 -13.95 9.24 -12.91
C PRO A 112 -13.54 10.56 -12.26
N ALA A 113 -13.43 10.61 -10.93
CA ALA A 113 -13.07 11.82 -10.17
C ALA A 113 -11.59 12.20 -10.38
N LEU A 114 -10.69 11.22 -10.38
CA LEU A 114 -9.27 11.38 -10.72
C LEU A 114 -9.10 11.93 -12.15
N ALA A 115 -9.86 11.40 -13.11
CA ALA A 115 -9.81 11.87 -14.49
C ALA A 115 -10.36 13.29 -14.68
N GLN A 116 -11.25 13.75 -13.78
CA GLN A 116 -11.80 15.12 -13.75
C GLN A 116 -10.90 16.10 -12.99
N GLY A 117 -9.90 15.60 -12.25
CA GLY A 117 -8.99 16.42 -11.43
C GLY A 117 -9.55 16.76 -10.05
N ASP A 118 -10.57 16.03 -9.56
CA ASP A 118 -11.06 16.16 -8.18
C ASP A 118 -10.07 15.56 -7.17
N TYR A 119 -9.27 14.60 -7.63
CA TYR A 119 -8.13 14.02 -6.91
C TYR A 119 -6.90 14.09 -7.80
N ASP A 120 -5.73 14.13 -7.18
CA ASP A 120 -4.45 14.13 -7.86
C ASP A 120 -3.89 12.71 -8.02
N LEU A 121 -4.02 11.88 -6.97
CA LEU A 121 -3.50 10.51 -6.96
C LEU A 121 -4.09 9.62 -5.85
N TRP A 122 -3.81 8.32 -5.95
CA TRP A 122 -3.87 7.36 -4.84
C TRP A 122 -2.78 6.28 -4.98
N ALA A 123 -2.41 5.62 -3.88
CA ALA A 123 -1.40 4.57 -3.85
C ALA A 123 -2.04 3.19 -3.64
N SER A 124 -3.06 2.86 -4.43
CA SER A 124 -3.90 1.67 -4.18
C SER A 124 -4.44 1.00 -5.45
N SER A 125 -3.83 1.25 -6.62
CA SER A 125 -4.32 0.69 -7.88
C SER A 125 -3.94 -0.77 -8.08
N TRP A 126 -4.93 -1.56 -8.50
CA TRP A 126 -4.77 -2.96 -8.94
C TRP A 126 -5.03 -3.01 -10.45
N PRO A 127 -4.00 -2.89 -11.31
CA PRO A 127 -4.19 -2.61 -12.73
C PRO A 127 -5.11 -3.60 -13.45
N LEU A 128 -5.00 -4.90 -13.16
CA LEU A 128 -5.83 -5.92 -13.81
C LEU A 128 -7.32 -5.84 -13.40
N ASN A 129 -7.61 -5.32 -12.21
CA ASN A 129 -8.98 -5.15 -11.72
C ASN A 129 -9.56 -3.78 -12.11
N HIS A 130 -8.70 -2.78 -12.22
CA HIS A 130 -9.10 -1.38 -12.31
C HIS A 130 -9.04 -0.82 -13.73
N THR A 131 -8.25 -1.41 -14.63
CA THR A 131 -8.20 -0.96 -16.04
C THR A 131 -9.57 -0.96 -16.72
N PRO A 132 -10.46 -1.96 -16.51
CA PRO A 132 -11.82 -1.88 -17.04
C PRO A 132 -12.63 -0.68 -16.55
N LEU A 133 -12.30 -0.10 -15.39
CA LEU A 133 -12.95 1.11 -14.88
C LEU A 133 -12.46 2.38 -15.58
N LEU A 134 -11.28 2.33 -16.21
CA LEU A 134 -10.71 3.44 -16.98
C LEU A 134 -11.34 3.59 -18.37
N GLU A 135 -12.06 2.57 -18.85
CA GLU A 135 -12.72 2.56 -20.18
C GLU A 135 -13.97 3.44 -20.24
N GLY A 136 -14.46 3.93 -19.09
CA GLY A 136 -15.62 4.82 -19.03
C GLY A 136 -15.38 6.15 -19.77
N GLU A 137 -16.44 6.68 -20.37
CA GLU A 137 -16.38 7.91 -21.17
C GLU A 137 -16.11 9.15 -20.30
N SER A 138 -15.12 9.95 -20.69
CA SER A 138 -14.84 11.25 -20.07
C SER A 138 -15.83 12.31 -20.56
N PRO A 139 -16.28 13.26 -19.70
CA PRO A 139 -17.16 14.36 -20.12
C PRO A 139 -16.65 15.19 -21.31
N ASP A 140 -15.32 15.30 -21.45
CA ASP A 140 -14.66 16.08 -22.51
C ASP A 140 -14.31 15.24 -23.75
N GLY A 141 -14.80 14.01 -23.84
CA GLY A 141 -14.49 13.04 -24.88
C GLY A 141 -13.25 12.20 -24.56
N GLY A 142 -13.19 11.01 -25.16
CA GLY A 142 -12.21 9.98 -24.80
C GLY A 142 -12.66 9.17 -23.58
N THR A 143 -11.71 8.51 -22.94
CA THR A 143 -11.92 7.66 -21.76
C THR A 143 -11.28 8.29 -20.51
N PHE A 144 -11.64 7.81 -19.32
CA PHE A 144 -10.93 8.21 -18.09
C PHE A 144 -9.44 7.87 -18.17
N GLY A 145 -9.09 6.75 -18.82
CA GLY A 145 -7.71 6.31 -19.04
C GLY A 145 -6.86 7.28 -19.87
N ASP A 146 -7.46 8.17 -20.67
CA ASP A 146 -6.71 9.19 -21.43
C ASP A 146 -6.21 10.34 -20.53
N ARG A 147 -6.76 10.46 -19.31
CA ARG A 147 -6.52 11.57 -18.37
C ARG A 147 -5.67 11.18 -17.17
N VAL A 148 -5.42 9.89 -16.99
CA VAL A 148 -4.70 9.36 -15.83
C VAL A 148 -3.67 8.34 -16.30
N GLN A 149 -2.71 8.00 -15.45
CA GLN A 149 -1.78 6.91 -15.75
C GLN A 149 -1.37 6.15 -14.50
N TYR A 150 -1.10 4.86 -14.67
CA TYR A 150 -0.35 4.08 -13.69
C TYR A 150 1.11 4.55 -13.72
N ILE A 151 1.69 4.80 -12.54
CA ILE A 151 3.07 5.27 -12.41
C ILE A 151 3.86 4.37 -11.45
N GLY A 152 5.08 4.04 -11.87
CA GLY A 152 5.99 3.17 -11.12
C GLY A 152 5.50 1.73 -10.99
N THR A 153 6.15 1.00 -10.07
CA THR A 153 5.77 -0.36 -9.69
C THR A 153 5.92 -0.48 -8.18
N MET A 154 4.95 0.10 -7.45
CA MET A 154 5.01 0.25 -6.00
C MET A 154 5.15 -1.09 -5.25
N MET A 155 4.41 -2.13 -5.68
CA MET A 155 4.52 -3.49 -5.14
C MET A 155 4.52 -4.50 -6.28
N ALA A 156 5.71 -4.86 -6.76
CA ALA A 156 5.87 -5.84 -7.84
C ALA A 156 5.40 -7.23 -7.41
N SER A 157 4.47 -7.83 -8.17
CA SER A 157 3.79 -9.10 -7.86
C SER A 157 3.26 -9.15 -6.41
N GLY A 158 2.95 -7.98 -5.85
CA GLY A 158 2.64 -7.86 -4.43
C GLY A 158 1.24 -8.34 -4.06
N ALA A 159 0.46 -8.72 -5.07
CA ALA A 159 -0.97 -8.85 -4.99
C ALA A 159 -1.41 -10.24 -5.47
N LEU A 160 -1.91 -11.06 -4.53
CA LEU A 160 -2.60 -12.31 -4.82
C LEU A 160 -4.08 -12.13 -4.45
N GLN A 161 -4.99 -12.71 -5.22
CA GLN A 161 -6.42 -12.65 -4.94
C GLN A 161 -7.14 -13.85 -5.55
N GLY A 162 -8.33 -14.13 -5.02
CA GLY A 162 -9.10 -15.30 -5.41
C GLY A 162 -10.16 -15.67 -4.40
N LEU A 163 -10.76 -16.83 -4.63
CA LEU A 163 -11.78 -17.40 -3.76
C LEU A 163 -11.13 -18.38 -2.80
N LEU A 164 -11.55 -18.31 -1.54
CA LEU A 164 -11.28 -19.32 -0.53
C LEU A 164 -12.53 -20.19 -0.35
N VAL A 165 -12.30 -21.51 -0.26
CA VAL A 165 -13.33 -22.50 0.03
C VAL A 165 -12.91 -23.36 1.22
N ASP A 166 -13.84 -23.72 2.10
CA ASP A 166 -13.50 -24.58 3.24
C ASP A 166 -13.10 -26.00 2.80
N ILE A 167 -12.09 -26.56 3.50
CA ILE A 167 -11.60 -27.91 3.22
C ILE A 167 -12.69 -28.98 3.38
N PRO A 168 -13.55 -28.96 4.43
CA PRO A 168 -14.63 -29.92 4.58
C PRO A 168 -15.57 -30.01 3.37
N SER A 169 -15.96 -28.88 2.76
CA SER A 169 -16.79 -28.85 1.54
C SER A 169 -16.08 -29.50 0.36
N VAL A 170 -14.79 -29.20 0.16
CA VAL A 170 -13.97 -29.82 -0.90
C VAL A 170 -13.92 -31.33 -0.71
N GLU A 171 -13.70 -31.82 0.52
CA GLU A 171 -13.67 -33.25 0.84
C GLU A 171 -15.03 -33.93 0.66
N GLN A 172 -16.11 -33.22 1.01
CA GLN A 172 -17.47 -33.75 0.94
C GLN A 172 -17.95 -33.94 -0.50
N PHE A 173 -17.68 -32.97 -1.37
CA PHE A 173 -18.22 -32.94 -2.73
C PHE A 173 -17.22 -33.31 -3.82
N GLY A 174 -15.91 -33.27 -3.52
CA GLY A 174 -14.85 -33.72 -4.41
C GLY A 174 -14.61 -32.84 -5.64
N PHE A 175 -15.02 -31.56 -5.59
CA PHE A 175 -14.70 -30.59 -6.65
C PHE A 175 -13.27 -30.06 -6.49
N THR A 176 -12.63 -29.77 -7.61
CA THR A 176 -11.29 -29.17 -7.68
C THR A 176 -11.32 -27.77 -8.29
N THR A 177 -12.40 -27.41 -8.98
CA THR A 177 -12.61 -26.07 -9.55
C THR A 177 -14.00 -25.51 -9.20
N LEU A 178 -14.16 -24.19 -9.31
CA LEU A 178 -15.46 -23.54 -9.16
C LEU A 178 -16.48 -24.08 -10.18
N GLY A 179 -16.06 -24.33 -11.42
CA GLY A 179 -16.94 -24.93 -12.43
C GLY A 179 -17.50 -26.29 -12.00
N GLU A 180 -16.64 -27.16 -11.43
CA GLU A 180 -17.07 -28.47 -10.91
C GLU A 180 -18.00 -28.36 -9.69
N LEU A 181 -17.75 -27.39 -8.79
CA LEU A 181 -18.67 -27.06 -7.70
C LEU A 181 -20.05 -26.71 -8.27
N LEU A 182 -20.09 -25.83 -9.26
CA LEU A 182 -21.34 -25.34 -9.85
C LEU A 182 -22.04 -26.38 -10.72
N ASP A 183 -21.35 -27.38 -11.26
CA ASP A 183 -21.96 -28.50 -11.98
C ASP A 183 -22.60 -29.53 -11.02
N ASN A 184 -22.32 -29.44 -9.72
CA ASN A 184 -22.89 -30.31 -8.69
C ASN A 184 -24.01 -29.60 -7.90
N ALA A 185 -25.26 -29.98 -8.16
CA ALA A 185 -26.43 -29.39 -7.51
C ALA A 185 -26.44 -29.52 -5.98
N ASP A 186 -25.88 -30.60 -5.42
CA ASP A 186 -25.81 -30.77 -3.96
C ASP A 186 -24.75 -29.84 -3.36
N ALA A 187 -23.67 -29.55 -4.09
CA ALA A 187 -22.68 -28.56 -3.67
C ALA A 187 -23.25 -27.15 -3.78
N VAL A 188 -23.93 -26.80 -4.88
CA VAL A 188 -24.62 -25.51 -5.01
C VAL A 188 -25.59 -25.28 -3.85
N ALA A 189 -26.46 -26.27 -3.55
CA ALA A 189 -27.40 -26.19 -2.44
C ALA A 189 -26.72 -26.15 -1.05
N HIS A 190 -25.47 -26.58 -0.94
CA HIS A 190 -24.70 -26.46 0.30
C HIS A 190 -24.27 -25.02 0.57
N PHE A 191 -23.91 -24.27 -0.47
CA PHE A 191 -23.51 -22.86 -0.39
C PHE A 191 -24.69 -21.89 -0.55
N ASP A 192 -25.91 -22.38 -0.77
CA ASP A 192 -27.14 -21.58 -0.83
C ASP A 192 -27.62 -21.23 0.59
N THR A 193 -27.35 -20.01 1.03
CA THR A 193 -27.66 -19.54 2.39
C THR A 193 -29.00 -18.81 2.47
N ASP A 194 -29.50 -18.27 1.36
CA ASP A 194 -30.75 -17.52 1.31
C ASP A 194 -31.95 -18.30 0.72
N GLY A 195 -31.69 -19.47 0.13
CA GLY A 195 -32.67 -20.41 -0.41
C GLY A 195 -33.15 -20.09 -1.82
N ASP A 196 -32.43 -19.27 -2.58
CA ASP A 196 -32.79 -18.90 -3.96
C ASP A 196 -32.39 -19.95 -5.02
N GLY A 197 -31.64 -20.99 -4.60
CA GLY A 197 -31.16 -22.07 -5.44
C GLY A 197 -29.77 -21.85 -6.04
N LYS A 198 -29.04 -20.82 -5.62
CA LYS A 198 -27.68 -20.50 -6.07
C LYS A 198 -26.69 -20.59 -4.90
N ALA A 199 -25.43 -20.87 -5.23
CA ALA A 199 -24.35 -20.72 -4.26
C ALA A 199 -24.15 -19.23 -3.96
N ASP A 200 -24.07 -18.89 -2.67
CA ASP A 200 -23.73 -17.55 -2.21
C ASP A 200 -22.20 -17.41 -2.15
N LEU A 201 -21.68 -16.49 -2.97
CA LEU A 201 -20.29 -16.08 -2.96
C LEU A 201 -20.17 -14.79 -2.16
N ASN A 202 -19.52 -14.86 -0.99
CA ASN A 202 -19.16 -13.70 -0.20
C ASN A 202 -18.04 -12.92 -0.92
N GLY A 203 -18.46 -11.95 -1.74
CA GLY A 203 -17.64 -11.27 -2.74
C GLY A 203 -17.07 -9.92 -2.29
N CYS A 204 -17.00 -8.99 -3.23
CA CYS A 204 -16.45 -7.65 -3.04
C CYS A 204 -17.54 -6.59 -2.80
N ASP A 205 -17.16 -5.48 -2.14
CA ASP A 205 -18.01 -4.29 -2.05
C ASP A 205 -18.43 -3.79 -3.44
N ASP A 206 -19.60 -3.15 -3.46
CA ASP A 206 -20.10 -2.46 -4.64
C ASP A 206 -19.10 -1.41 -5.15
N GLY A 207 -18.78 -1.49 -6.43
CA GLY A 207 -17.85 -0.56 -7.09
C GLY A 207 -16.37 -0.95 -6.99
N TRP A 208 -16.03 -2.09 -6.40
CA TRP A 208 -14.68 -2.65 -6.46
C TRP A 208 -14.42 -3.36 -7.80
N GLY A 209 -13.17 -3.30 -8.28
CA GLY A 209 -12.81 -3.97 -9.54
C GLY A 209 -12.97 -5.50 -9.48
N CYS A 210 -12.70 -6.13 -8.32
CA CYS A 210 -12.89 -7.56 -8.15
C CYS A 210 -14.36 -8.00 -8.24
N GLN A 211 -15.31 -7.13 -7.85
CA GLN A 211 -16.74 -7.38 -8.05
C GLN A 211 -17.05 -7.55 -9.54
N LYS A 212 -16.53 -6.64 -10.37
CA LYS A 212 -16.70 -6.68 -11.83
C LYS A 212 -16.05 -7.92 -12.42
N VAL A 213 -14.80 -8.24 -12.05
CA VAL A 213 -14.10 -9.43 -12.55
C VAL A 213 -14.86 -10.72 -12.25
N MET A 214 -15.35 -10.89 -11.02
CA MET A 214 -16.16 -12.05 -10.64
C MET A 214 -17.48 -12.11 -11.42
N ASN A 215 -18.22 -11.00 -11.52
CA ASN A 215 -19.49 -10.95 -12.26
C ASN A 215 -19.30 -11.25 -13.76
N ASP A 216 -18.28 -10.66 -14.38
CA ASP A 216 -17.97 -10.90 -15.79
C ASP A 216 -17.49 -12.34 -16.02
N THR A 217 -16.76 -12.94 -15.07
CA THR A 217 -16.38 -14.36 -15.11
C THR A 217 -17.62 -15.26 -15.01
N ILE A 218 -18.54 -14.99 -14.09
CA ILE A 218 -19.81 -15.71 -13.95
C ILE A 218 -20.61 -15.64 -15.27
N ALA A 219 -20.78 -14.46 -15.83
CA ALA A 219 -21.52 -14.24 -17.07
C ALA A 219 -20.85 -14.92 -18.27
N LYS A 220 -19.52 -14.82 -18.40
CA LYS A 220 -18.74 -15.48 -19.46
C LYS A 220 -19.01 -16.98 -19.51
N ASN A 221 -19.10 -17.61 -18.34
CA ASN A 221 -19.25 -19.05 -18.22
C ASN A 221 -20.72 -19.53 -18.14
N GLY A 222 -21.69 -18.59 -18.16
CA GLY A 222 -23.11 -18.91 -18.03
C GLY A 222 -23.44 -19.52 -16.68
N TRP A 223 -22.92 -18.93 -15.60
CA TRP A 223 -23.11 -19.39 -14.22
C TRP A 223 -24.16 -18.57 -13.45
N ASP A 224 -24.82 -17.60 -14.10
CA ASP A 224 -25.77 -16.65 -13.47
C ASP A 224 -26.94 -17.32 -12.73
N ASP A 225 -27.31 -18.55 -13.11
CA ASP A 225 -28.37 -19.34 -12.51
C ASP A 225 -27.90 -20.26 -11.38
N ARG A 226 -26.61 -20.26 -11.05
CA ARG A 226 -25.99 -21.21 -10.10
C ARG A 226 -25.14 -20.57 -9.00
N ILE A 227 -24.71 -19.33 -9.19
CA ILE A 227 -23.92 -18.58 -8.20
C ILE A 227 -24.30 -17.11 -8.26
N ALA A 228 -24.27 -16.45 -7.11
CA ALA A 228 -24.43 -15.01 -6.99
C ALA A 228 -23.43 -14.44 -6.00
N GLN A 229 -22.92 -13.23 -6.27
CA GLN A 229 -22.19 -12.47 -5.27
C GLN A 229 -23.16 -11.85 -4.27
N VAL A 230 -22.90 -12.05 -2.98
CA VAL A 230 -23.64 -11.40 -1.90
C VAL A 230 -23.26 -9.91 -1.84
N SER A 231 -24.26 -9.04 -1.77
CA SER A 231 -24.05 -7.58 -1.67
C SER A 231 -24.04 -7.13 -0.21
N ALA A 232 -22.86 -6.86 0.32
CA ALA A 232 -22.60 -6.16 1.59
C ALA A 232 -21.15 -5.67 1.61
N THR A 233 -20.73 -5.01 2.69
CA THR A 233 -19.31 -4.67 2.89
C THR A 233 -18.49 -5.94 3.08
N HIS A 234 -17.33 -6.04 2.46
CA HIS A 234 -16.42 -7.19 2.51
C HIS A 234 -16.08 -7.58 3.94
N ALA A 235 -15.80 -6.62 4.83
CA ALA A 235 -15.52 -6.90 6.23
C ALA A 235 -16.67 -7.62 6.96
N ALA A 236 -17.92 -7.30 6.62
CA ALA A 236 -19.10 -7.99 7.19
C ALA A 236 -19.24 -9.40 6.62
N LEU A 237 -19.09 -9.56 5.30
CA LEU A 237 -19.13 -10.86 4.63
C LEU A 237 -18.01 -11.79 5.13
N PHE A 238 -16.81 -11.25 5.35
CA PHE A 238 -15.70 -12.01 5.90
C PHE A 238 -15.93 -12.41 7.36
N ALA A 239 -16.56 -11.55 8.18
CA ALA A 239 -16.97 -11.90 9.53
C ALA A 239 -18.02 -13.02 9.54
N GLU A 240 -18.96 -12.99 8.60
CA GLU A 240 -19.97 -14.04 8.39
C GLU A 240 -19.32 -15.36 7.98
N SER A 241 -18.42 -15.36 6.99
CA SER A 241 -17.65 -16.54 6.57
C SER A 241 -16.89 -17.18 7.73
N GLN A 242 -16.25 -16.37 8.58
CA GLN A 242 -15.58 -16.89 9.79
C GLN A 242 -16.55 -17.52 10.77
N ALA A 243 -17.69 -16.86 11.07
CA ALA A 243 -18.68 -17.40 11.99
C ALA A 243 -19.33 -18.69 11.45
N SER A 244 -19.56 -18.76 10.13
CA SER A 244 -19.99 -19.97 9.44
C SER A 244 -18.99 -21.09 9.69
N PHE A 245 -17.71 -20.87 9.39
CA PHE A 245 -16.64 -21.84 9.61
C PHE A 245 -16.55 -22.33 11.07
N GLU A 246 -16.60 -21.41 12.05
CA GLU A 246 -16.56 -21.73 13.48
C GLU A 246 -17.72 -22.63 13.94
N THR A 247 -18.86 -22.56 13.26
CA THR A 247 -20.05 -23.38 13.54
C THR A 247 -20.16 -24.62 12.64
N GLY A 248 -19.15 -24.88 11.80
CA GLY A 248 -19.10 -26.02 10.88
C GLY A 248 -19.92 -25.84 9.61
N GLY A 249 -20.27 -24.60 9.26
CA GLY A 249 -20.89 -24.23 8.00
C GLY A 249 -19.87 -23.99 6.87
N PRO A 250 -20.35 -23.85 5.63
CA PRO A 250 -19.51 -23.66 4.45
C PRO A 250 -18.85 -22.28 4.42
N VAL A 251 -17.74 -22.19 3.68
CA VAL A 251 -17.10 -20.92 3.30
C VAL A 251 -16.92 -20.88 1.79
N LEU A 252 -17.41 -19.82 1.14
CA LEU A 252 -17.06 -19.43 -0.23
C LEU A 252 -16.83 -17.91 -0.24
N GLN A 253 -15.57 -17.49 -0.11
CA GLN A 253 -15.20 -16.12 0.26
C GLN A 253 -14.11 -15.57 -0.67
N TYR A 254 -14.33 -14.40 -1.27
CA TYR A 254 -13.27 -13.63 -1.93
C TYR A 254 -12.27 -13.06 -0.91
N VAL A 255 -10.98 -13.13 -1.22
CA VAL A 255 -9.90 -12.51 -0.43
C VAL A 255 -8.78 -12.01 -1.33
N TRP A 256 -7.91 -11.15 -0.79
CA TRP A 256 -6.67 -10.70 -1.42
C TRP A 256 -5.48 -10.78 -0.46
N THR A 257 -4.27 -10.53 -0.93
CA THR A 257 -3.09 -10.24 -0.10
C THR A 257 -2.37 -9.02 -0.67
N PRO A 258 -1.67 -8.22 0.14
CA PRO A 258 -1.52 -8.34 1.60
C PRO A 258 -2.82 -8.04 2.35
N THR A 259 -3.15 -8.80 3.40
CA THR A 259 -4.28 -8.55 4.31
C THR A 259 -4.13 -9.42 5.57
N ALA A 260 -4.84 -9.10 6.66
CA ALA A 260 -4.92 -9.94 7.86
C ALA A 260 -5.88 -11.14 7.71
N PHE A 261 -6.84 -11.08 6.78
CA PHE A 261 -7.88 -12.10 6.58
C PHE A 261 -7.33 -13.52 6.37
N VAL A 262 -6.26 -13.68 5.59
CA VAL A 262 -5.61 -14.98 5.35
C VAL A 262 -4.95 -15.59 6.59
N GLY A 263 -4.80 -14.81 7.66
CA GLY A 263 -4.38 -15.29 8.98
C GLY A 263 -5.52 -15.85 9.83
N LYS A 264 -6.78 -15.52 9.50
CA LYS A 264 -7.99 -15.94 10.22
C LYS A 264 -8.63 -17.19 9.62
N LEU A 265 -8.73 -17.23 8.29
CA LEU A 265 -9.06 -18.43 7.53
C LEU A 265 -7.81 -18.84 6.75
N VAL A 266 -7.05 -19.79 7.30
CA VAL A 266 -5.69 -20.09 6.84
C VAL A 266 -5.70 -21.10 5.69
N PRO A 267 -5.21 -20.72 4.48
CA PRO A 267 -5.09 -21.64 3.36
C PRO A 267 -4.20 -22.85 3.69
N GLY A 268 -4.63 -24.05 3.29
CA GLY A 268 -3.97 -25.34 3.58
C GLY A 268 -4.19 -25.89 4.98
N ARG A 269 -4.96 -25.19 5.84
CA ARG A 269 -5.35 -25.65 7.18
C ARG A 269 -6.86 -25.64 7.38
N ASP A 270 -7.47 -24.50 7.09
CA ASP A 270 -8.91 -24.25 7.30
C ASP A 270 -9.66 -24.24 5.96
N VAL A 271 -9.05 -23.56 4.98
CA VAL A 271 -9.59 -23.31 3.63
C VAL A 271 -8.54 -23.63 2.57
N LEU A 272 -8.93 -23.62 1.31
CA LEU A 272 -8.06 -23.70 0.14
C LEU A 272 -8.37 -22.56 -0.82
N TRP A 273 -7.38 -22.12 -1.59
CA TRP A 273 -7.64 -21.34 -2.80
C TRP A 273 -8.43 -22.20 -3.79
N LEU A 274 -9.61 -21.73 -4.19
CA LEU A 274 -10.45 -22.41 -5.16
C LEU A 274 -10.00 -22.06 -6.57
N ALA A 275 -9.58 -23.06 -7.32
CA ALA A 275 -9.18 -22.91 -8.70
C ALA A 275 -10.38 -22.73 -9.64
N ILE A 276 -10.12 -22.18 -10.82
CA ILE A 276 -10.98 -22.29 -12.01
C ILE A 276 -10.17 -22.88 -13.16
N GLU A 277 -10.84 -23.40 -14.19
CA GLU A 277 -10.11 -23.78 -15.41
C GLU A 277 -9.59 -22.51 -16.13
N PRO A 278 -8.37 -22.52 -16.69
CA PRO A 278 -7.80 -21.34 -17.33
C PRO A 278 -8.66 -20.72 -18.44
N ASP A 279 -9.42 -21.51 -19.19
CA ASP A 279 -10.31 -21.01 -20.25
C ASP A 279 -11.59 -20.34 -19.70
N GLN A 280 -11.93 -20.60 -18.44
CA GLN A 280 -13.02 -19.95 -17.72
C GLN A 280 -12.65 -18.54 -17.23
N ALA A 281 -11.37 -18.26 -16.99
CA ALA A 281 -10.88 -16.94 -16.57
C ALA A 281 -11.10 -15.87 -17.64
N LEU A 282 -11.25 -14.60 -17.26
CA LEU A 282 -11.23 -13.49 -18.23
C LEU A 282 -9.86 -13.35 -18.88
N GLU A 283 -9.79 -12.72 -20.06
CA GLU A 283 -8.52 -12.43 -20.72
C GLU A 283 -7.64 -11.56 -19.81
N GLY A 284 -6.38 -11.97 -19.62
CA GLY A 284 -5.43 -11.35 -18.71
C GLY A 284 -5.54 -11.85 -17.25
N GLN A 285 -6.52 -12.69 -16.94
CA GLN A 285 -6.79 -13.21 -15.58
C GLN A 285 -6.50 -14.72 -15.44
N GLU A 286 -5.97 -15.36 -16.49
CA GLU A 286 -5.62 -16.79 -16.53
C GLU A 286 -4.28 -17.16 -15.85
N GLY A 287 -3.67 -16.22 -15.12
CA GLY A 287 -2.39 -16.41 -14.46
C GLY A 287 -2.40 -17.50 -13.38
N VAL A 288 -1.27 -18.18 -13.21
CA VAL A 288 -1.09 -19.23 -12.21
C VAL A 288 -0.50 -18.64 -10.93
N SER A 289 -1.16 -18.90 -9.82
CA SER A 289 -0.75 -18.46 -8.48
C SER A 289 0.22 -19.46 -7.85
N ALA A 290 1.31 -18.96 -7.28
CA ALA A 290 2.35 -19.78 -6.64
C ALA A 290 1.98 -20.20 -5.19
N VAL A 291 0.76 -20.74 -5.00
CA VAL A 291 0.21 -21.10 -3.68
C VAL A 291 0.42 -22.58 -3.30
N GLY A 292 0.87 -23.42 -4.25
CA GLY A 292 1.18 -24.83 -4.02
C GLY A 292 0.00 -25.64 -3.48
N ASP A 293 0.27 -26.52 -2.51
CA ASP A 293 -0.72 -27.45 -1.92
C ASP A 293 -1.88 -26.75 -1.17
N ALA A 294 -1.84 -25.41 -1.01
CA ALA A 294 -2.93 -24.63 -0.44
C ALA A 294 -4.05 -24.30 -1.46
N CYS A 295 -4.08 -24.97 -2.61
CA CYS A 295 -5.08 -24.80 -3.65
C CYS A 295 -5.83 -26.11 -3.94
N THR A 296 -7.05 -26.01 -4.45
CA THR A 296 -7.88 -27.16 -4.84
C THR A 296 -7.39 -27.87 -6.10
N ASN A 297 -6.53 -27.21 -6.91
CA ASN A 297 -5.97 -27.77 -8.13
C ASN A 297 -4.51 -27.30 -8.37
N ASP A 298 -3.75 -28.07 -9.17
CA ASP A 298 -2.38 -27.74 -9.59
C ASP A 298 -2.24 -27.97 -11.11
N PRO A 299 -2.03 -26.92 -11.93
CA PRO A 299 -1.75 -25.53 -11.56
C PRO A 299 -2.96 -24.79 -10.97
N CYS A 300 -2.69 -23.84 -10.07
CA CYS A 300 -3.71 -23.06 -9.39
C CYS A 300 -4.01 -21.74 -10.12
N THR A 301 -5.08 -21.70 -10.91
CA THR A 301 -5.62 -20.45 -11.49
C THR A 301 -6.75 -19.94 -10.59
N THR A 302 -6.52 -18.83 -9.87
CA THR A 302 -7.41 -18.36 -8.80
C THR A 302 -8.51 -17.40 -9.27
N MET A 303 -8.86 -17.41 -10.56
CA MET A 303 -9.69 -16.40 -11.24
C MET A 303 -9.02 -15.04 -11.44
N PHE A 304 -7.94 -14.76 -10.72
CA PHE A 304 -7.22 -13.50 -10.80
C PHE A 304 -5.73 -13.78 -11.00
N THR A 305 -5.15 -13.16 -12.03
CA THR A 305 -3.70 -13.20 -12.23
C THR A 305 -3.03 -12.42 -11.11
N PRO A 306 -1.99 -12.98 -10.44
CA PRO A 306 -1.17 -12.22 -9.52
C PRO A 306 -0.63 -10.96 -10.19
N SER A 307 -0.81 -9.81 -9.55
CA SER A 307 -0.52 -8.52 -10.18
C SER A 307 0.36 -7.64 -9.31
N ASP A 308 0.81 -6.54 -9.90
CA ASP A 308 1.41 -5.45 -9.16
C ASP A 308 0.31 -4.64 -8.46
N ILE A 309 0.69 -3.89 -7.42
CA ILE A 309 -0.08 -2.74 -6.94
C ILE A 309 0.74 -1.49 -7.27
N VAL A 310 0.09 -0.46 -7.80
CA VAL A 310 0.74 0.73 -8.33
C VAL A 310 0.08 2.01 -7.83
N VAL A 311 0.75 3.14 -8.04
CA VAL A 311 0.15 4.46 -7.91
C VAL A 311 -0.59 4.79 -9.21
N THR A 312 -1.75 5.44 -9.11
CA THR A 312 -2.34 6.15 -10.26
C THR A 312 -2.47 7.61 -9.93
N ALA A 313 -2.10 8.46 -10.89
CA ALA A 313 -2.23 9.90 -10.78
C ALA A 313 -2.84 10.51 -12.03
N ASN A 314 -3.40 11.71 -11.88
CA ASN A 314 -3.88 12.55 -12.96
C ASN A 314 -2.69 13.03 -13.83
N ASN A 315 -2.87 13.03 -15.15
CA ASN A 315 -1.81 13.37 -16.09
C ASN A 315 -1.38 14.85 -16.01
N ASP A 316 -2.32 15.76 -15.76
CA ASP A 316 -2.02 17.19 -15.63
C ASP A 316 -1.29 17.47 -14.31
N PHE A 317 -1.66 16.78 -13.21
CA PHE A 317 -0.93 16.83 -11.96
C PHE A 317 0.53 16.40 -12.13
N LEU A 318 0.77 15.25 -12.77
CA LEU A 318 2.14 14.75 -13.01
C LEU A 318 2.96 15.67 -13.90
N ALA A 319 2.33 16.28 -14.92
CA ALA A 319 3.01 17.22 -15.82
C ALA A 319 3.39 18.54 -15.12
N ALA A 320 2.57 19.01 -14.19
CA ALA A 320 2.83 20.21 -13.40
C ALA A 320 3.83 19.97 -12.26
N ASN A 321 3.96 18.73 -11.78
CA ASN A 321 4.74 18.37 -10.60
C ASN A 321 5.79 17.28 -10.90
N PRO A 322 6.87 17.61 -11.63
CA PRO A 322 7.87 16.63 -12.03
C PRO A 322 8.62 15.99 -10.85
N ALA A 323 8.79 16.71 -9.74
CA ALA A 323 9.34 16.15 -8.49
C ALA A 323 8.43 15.05 -7.92
N ALA A 324 7.12 15.31 -7.80
CA ALA A 324 6.16 14.29 -7.37
C ALA A 324 6.12 13.11 -8.37
N ALA A 325 6.09 13.37 -9.68
CA ALA A 325 6.12 12.31 -10.69
C ALA A 325 7.36 11.41 -10.55
N SER A 326 8.53 12.01 -10.32
CA SER A 326 9.79 11.28 -10.09
C SER A 326 9.71 10.44 -8.80
N LEU A 327 9.22 10.99 -7.69
CA LEU A 327 9.03 10.25 -6.44
C LEU A 327 8.11 9.03 -6.66
N LEU A 328 6.92 9.24 -7.23
CA LEU A 328 5.91 8.19 -7.42
C LEU A 328 6.39 7.10 -8.38
N ALA A 329 7.20 7.45 -9.38
CA ALA A 329 7.78 6.47 -10.31
C ALA A 329 8.85 5.58 -9.66
N ASN A 330 9.55 6.08 -8.64
CA ASN A 330 10.61 5.36 -7.94
C ASN A 330 10.15 4.71 -6.62
N PHE A 331 9.00 5.10 -6.08
CA PHE A 331 8.49 4.58 -4.83
C PHE A 331 8.21 3.08 -4.92
N GLU A 332 8.83 2.32 -4.02
CA GLU A 332 8.62 0.90 -3.84
C GLU A 332 8.40 0.58 -2.36
N ILE A 333 7.58 -0.43 -2.08
CA ILE A 333 7.34 -0.91 -0.72
C ILE A 333 7.18 -2.43 -0.72
N ASP A 334 7.71 -3.10 0.30
CA ASP A 334 7.52 -4.54 0.47
C ASP A 334 6.06 -4.82 0.87
N PRO A 335 5.32 -5.70 0.16
CA PRO A 335 3.99 -6.15 0.57
C PRO A 335 3.93 -6.64 2.03
N LEU A 336 5.02 -7.17 2.58
CA LEU A 336 5.12 -7.56 3.98
C LEU A 336 4.93 -6.37 4.93
N ALA A 337 5.45 -5.18 4.59
CA ALA A 337 5.27 -3.99 5.42
C ALA A 337 3.77 -3.62 5.53
N VAL A 338 3.04 -3.72 4.41
CA VAL A 338 1.58 -3.53 4.37
C VAL A 338 0.87 -4.63 5.17
N ALA A 339 1.28 -5.89 5.01
CA ALA A 339 0.68 -7.02 5.74
C ALA A 339 0.85 -6.92 7.27
N VAL A 340 2.02 -6.48 7.74
CA VAL A 340 2.28 -6.26 9.17
C VAL A 340 1.34 -5.21 9.74
N GLN A 341 1.10 -4.13 8.99
CA GLN A 341 0.16 -3.08 9.42
C GLN A 341 -1.29 -3.57 9.37
N ALA A 342 -1.68 -4.33 8.36
CA ALA A 342 -3.01 -4.95 8.31
C ALA A 342 -3.29 -5.81 9.55
N VAL A 343 -2.30 -6.59 10.01
CA VAL A 343 -2.41 -7.38 11.25
C VAL A 343 -2.51 -6.48 12.49
N ALA A 344 -1.80 -5.35 12.54
CA ALA A 344 -1.89 -4.42 13.65
C ALA A 344 -3.28 -3.76 13.75
N ILE A 345 -3.83 -3.30 12.62
CA ILE A 345 -5.20 -2.76 12.54
C ILE A 345 -6.20 -3.82 12.99
N ASP A 346 -6.05 -5.05 12.51
CA ASP A 346 -6.90 -6.17 12.92
C ASP A 346 -6.84 -6.47 14.43
N ALA A 347 -5.66 -6.30 15.03
CA ALA A 347 -5.45 -6.43 16.48
C ALA A 347 -5.97 -5.24 17.29
N GLY A 348 -6.55 -4.21 16.64
CA GLY A 348 -7.22 -3.08 17.27
C GLY A 348 -6.47 -1.76 17.21
N ALA A 349 -5.39 -1.65 16.43
CA ALA A 349 -4.76 -0.36 16.14
C ALA A 349 -5.69 0.55 15.31
N ASN A 350 -5.57 1.86 15.49
CA ASN A 350 -6.37 2.85 14.78
C ASN A 350 -5.91 2.95 13.31
N PRO A 351 -6.82 2.77 12.33
CA PRO A 351 -6.49 2.78 10.90
C PRO A 351 -6.08 4.16 10.34
N ASN A 352 -6.06 5.21 11.15
CA ASN A 352 -5.56 6.53 10.78
C ASN A 352 -4.31 6.85 11.60
N ASP A 353 -4.50 7.19 12.89
CA ASP A 353 -3.43 7.76 13.72
C ASP A 353 -2.24 6.80 13.90
N ASP A 354 -2.50 5.54 14.24
CA ASP A 354 -1.44 4.56 14.48
C ASP A 354 -0.73 4.19 13.16
N MET A 355 -1.44 4.20 12.04
CA MET A 355 -0.87 3.86 10.73
C MET A 355 -0.01 5.00 10.16
N VAL A 356 -0.38 6.26 10.39
CA VAL A 356 0.48 7.42 10.08
C VAL A 356 1.77 7.37 10.91
N ALA A 357 1.66 7.11 12.22
CA ALA A 357 2.82 6.97 13.08
C ALA A 357 3.74 5.83 12.62
N ALA A 358 3.16 4.67 12.27
CA ALA A 358 3.90 3.55 11.72
C ALA A 358 4.57 3.87 10.37
N ALA A 359 3.94 4.71 9.53
CA ALA A 359 4.51 5.12 8.25
C ALA A 359 5.75 6.01 8.48
N ALA A 360 5.68 6.95 9.43
CA ALA A 360 6.82 7.78 9.81
C ALA A 360 7.98 6.94 10.38
N GLU A 361 7.68 5.95 11.24
CA GLU A 361 8.69 5.03 11.77
C GLU A 361 9.33 4.18 10.66
N TRP A 362 8.53 3.68 9.71
CA TRP A 362 9.04 2.93 8.57
C TRP A 362 9.94 3.80 7.69
N ILE A 363 9.55 5.04 7.39
CA ILE A 363 10.39 5.97 6.62
C ILE A 363 11.73 6.19 7.33
N ALA A 364 11.71 6.46 8.64
CA ALA A 364 12.93 6.66 9.43
C ALA A 364 13.85 5.43 9.43
N ALA A 365 13.29 4.23 9.38
CA ALA A 365 14.02 2.96 9.36
C ALA A 365 14.54 2.57 7.96
N ASN A 366 14.06 3.21 6.89
CA ASN A 366 14.34 2.85 5.49
C ASN A 366 14.93 4.02 4.70
N ARG A 367 15.60 4.97 5.36
CA ARG A 367 16.22 6.14 4.69
C ARG A 367 17.24 5.77 3.63
N ASP A 368 17.94 4.65 3.78
CA ASP A 368 18.91 4.16 2.79
C ASP A 368 18.30 3.85 1.41
N ILE A 369 17.02 3.42 1.38
CA ILE A 369 16.28 3.20 0.13
C ILE A 369 15.46 4.43 -0.29
N ILE A 370 15.01 5.26 0.66
CA ILE A 370 14.17 6.43 0.40
C ILE A 370 14.97 7.65 -0.06
N ASP A 371 16.14 7.93 0.55
CA ASP A 371 16.94 9.11 0.23
C ASP A 371 17.30 9.20 -1.27
N PRO A 372 17.64 8.10 -1.97
CA PRO A 372 17.81 8.12 -3.43
C PRO A 372 16.57 8.58 -4.20
N TRP A 373 15.37 8.20 -3.77
CA TRP A 373 14.10 8.62 -4.41
C TRP A 373 13.85 10.10 -4.21
N ILE A 374 14.05 10.60 -2.98
CA ILE A 374 13.93 12.03 -2.65
C ILE A 374 14.95 12.84 -3.44
N ALA A 375 16.22 12.41 -3.51
CA ALA A 375 17.25 13.09 -4.30
C ALA A 375 16.90 13.12 -5.80
N ALA A 376 16.35 12.03 -6.35
CA ALA A 376 15.88 11.98 -7.74
C ALA A 376 14.66 12.89 -7.98
N ALA A 377 13.78 13.04 -6.99
CA ALA A 377 12.65 13.95 -7.05
C ALA A 377 13.09 15.41 -7.03
N LEU A 378 14.00 15.78 -6.12
CA LEU A 378 14.57 17.13 -6.05
C LEU A 378 15.34 17.50 -7.33
N ALA A 379 16.02 16.54 -7.96
CA ALA A 379 16.73 16.78 -9.22
C ALA A 379 15.81 16.90 -10.45
N ALA A 380 14.55 16.49 -10.34
CA ALA A 380 13.56 16.59 -11.41
C ALA A 380 12.75 17.90 -11.37
N ALA A 381 12.86 18.66 -10.28
CA ALA A 381 12.15 19.92 -10.04
C ALA A 381 12.50 21.03 -11.03
#